data_AF-A0A2G6CMN1-F1
#
_entry.id   AF-A0A2G6CMN1-F1
#
_cell.length_a   1.000
_cell.length_b   1.000
_cell.length_c   1.000
_cell.angle_alpha   90.00
_cell.angle_beta   90.00
_cell.angle_gamma   90.00
#
_symmetry.space_group_name_H-M   'P 1'
#
loop_
_entity.id
_entity.type
_entity.pdbx_description
1 polymer ?
#
loop_
_entity_poly.entity_id
_entity_poly.type
_entity_poly.pdbx_seq_one_letter_code
_entity_poly.pdbx_strand_id
1 'polypeptide(L)'
;MRSDPLHCCHPRYRLLAISASALYLLATSALSSGCATSKKSTRAVSYSQTAASNYRKGQAELKDENFAEARKYFSFVKNRFPFSRYSTLAELRLADSLFAEEKFTAAIDAYKLFVKFHPTHPQVLDGYAEFRVAEGYVKQIPGDWFLIPPGHEKDQSATRQALAELVRFSRRHRRSKHAKEAAKLQRKVLRRLIDHELYVARFYLDRDKPKATILRLEGILRRYPNAGADPEVMMLLGKTYLKLNRREKAQATFASLVKKYPKDANAAKAKLYLRYLAGR
;
A
#
# COMPACT_ATOMS: atom_id res chain seq x y z
N MET A 1 -13.50 -68.16 -38.72
CA MET A 1 -12.06 -67.84 -38.63
C MET A 1 -11.81 -66.54 -39.38
N ARG A 2 -11.30 -65.51 -38.67
CA ARG A 2 -10.50 -64.32 -39.09
C ARG A 2 -10.80 -63.70 -40.47
N SER A 3 -10.99 -62.39 -40.69
CA SER A 3 -11.03 -61.15 -39.89
C SER A 3 -11.27 -60.00 -40.89
N ASP A 4 -12.10 -59.03 -40.49
CA ASP A 4 -12.47 -57.69 -41.04
C ASP A 4 -11.41 -56.85 -41.82
N PRO A 5 -11.71 -55.64 -42.40
CA PRO A 5 -12.98 -54.90 -42.53
C PRO A 5 -13.27 -54.23 -43.90
N LEU A 6 -14.50 -53.70 -43.99
CA LEU A 6 -15.08 -52.78 -44.98
C LEU A 6 -14.35 -51.42 -45.11
N HIS A 7 -14.21 -50.91 -46.35
CA HIS A 7 -14.18 -49.47 -46.62
C HIS A 7 -14.91 -49.14 -47.94
N CYS A 8 -16.01 -48.39 -47.82
CA CYS A 8 -16.83 -47.88 -48.92
C CYS A 8 -16.29 -46.55 -49.48
N CYS A 9 -16.39 -46.41 -50.80
CA CYS A 9 -16.11 -45.22 -51.61
C CYS A 9 -17.25 -44.18 -51.59
N HIS A 10 -16.90 -42.88 -51.62
CA HIS A 10 -17.65 -41.76 -52.22
C HIS A 10 -16.67 -40.59 -52.50
N PRO A 11 -17.06 -39.51 -53.22
CA PRO A 11 -17.23 -39.40 -54.67
C PRO A 11 -16.21 -38.43 -55.32
N ARG A 12 -16.21 -38.41 -56.65
CA ARG A 12 -15.31 -37.65 -57.53
C ARG A 12 -15.57 -36.13 -57.47
N TYR A 13 -14.56 -35.33 -57.14
CA TYR A 13 -14.57 -33.87 -57.34
C TYR A 13 -14.00 -33.53 -58.73
N ARG A 14 -14.82 -32.90 -59.57
CA ARG A 14 -14.42 -32.34 -60.86
C ARG A 14 -13.55 -31.10 -60.63
N LEU A 15 -12.33 -31.14 -61.17
CA LEU A 15 -11.42 -30.01 -61.30
C LEU A 15 -12.05 -28.93 -62.19
N LEU A 16 -12.24 -27.72 -61.63
CA LEU A 16 -12.36 -26.49 -62.40
C LEU A 16 -11.04 -25.73 -62.24
N ALA A 17 -10.25 -25.75 -63.31
CA ALA A 17 -9.03 -24.97 -63.46
C ALA A 17 -9.40 -23.49 -63.52
N ILE A 18 -9.08 -22.75 -62.46
CA ILE A 18 -9.08 -21.29 -62.48
C ILE A 18 -7.61 -20.86 -62.51
N SER A 19 -7.24 -20.24 -63.62
CA SER A 19 -5.93 -19.75 -64.00
C SER A 19 -5.27 -18.88 -62.90
N ALA A 20 -4.05 -19.26 -62.53
CA ALA A 20 -3.21 -18.64 -61.50
C ALA A 20 -2.79 -17.18 -61.76
N SER A 21 -3.28 -16.55 -62.84
CA SER A 21 -2.87 -15.22 -63.30
C SER A 21 -3.65 -14.08 -62.64
N ALA A 22 -4.83 -14.35 -62.08
CA ALA A 22 -5.68 -13.31 -61.46
C ALA A 22 -5.37 -13.06 -59.97
N LEU A 23 -4.65 -13.97 -59.30
CA LEU A 23 -4.25 -13.81 -57.90
C LEU A 23 -3.03 -12.89 -57.72
N TYR A 24 -2.26 -12.65 -58.78
CA TYR A 24 -1.02 -11.84 -58.69
C TYR A 24 -1.29 -10.33 -58.77
N LEU A 25 -2.43 -9.92 -59.33
CA LEU A 25 -2.81 -8.50 -59.48
C LEU A 25 -3.62 -7.93 -58.31
N LEU A 26 -4.21 -8.78 -57.44
CA LEU A 26 -4.81 -8.35 -56.17
C LEU A 26 -3.83 -8.40 -54.99
N ALA A 27 -2.67 -9.04 -55.14
CA ALA A 27 -1.65 -9.13 -54.09
C ALA A 27 -0.73 -7.89 -54.04
N THR A 28 -0.71 -7.06 -55.08
CA THR A 28 0.18 -5.89 -55.16
C THR A 28 -0.48 -4.58 -54.70
N SER A 29 -1.81 -4.52 -54.56
CA SER A 29 -2.53 -3.32 -54.08
C SER A 29 -2.75 -3.26 -52.57
N ALA A 30 -2.27 -4.26 -51.80
CA ALA A 30 -2.44 -4.31 -50.35
C ALA A 30 -1.22 -3.80 -49.53
N LEU A 31 -0.16 -3.31 -50.18
CA LEU A 31 1.05 -2.83 -49.50
C LEU A 31 1.10 -1.32 -49.22
N SER A 32 0.04 -0.56 -49.52
CA SER A 32 -0.07 0.86 -49.11
C SER A 32 -0.79 1.03 -47.76
N SER A 33 -0.56 0.12 -46.82
CA SER A 33 -0.66 0.48 -45.40
C SER A 33 0.56 1.30 -45.05
N GLY A 34 0.49 2.61 -45.33
CA GLY A 34 1.44 3.57 -44.80
C GLY A 34 1.46 3.44 -43.29
N CYS A 35 2.52 2.83 -42.75
CA CYS A 35 2.91 3.02 -41.37
C CYS A 35 3.11 4.52 -41.17
N ALA A 36 2.08 5.19 -40.65
CA ALA A 36 2.27 6.44 -39.93
C ALA A 36 3.13 6.08 -38.72
N THR A 37 4.45 6.05 -38.94
CA THR A 37 5.43 6.17 -37.88
C THR A 37 5.13 7.51 -37.25
N SER A 38 4.29 7.49 -36.21
CA SER A 38 4.31 8.51 -35.19
C SER A 38 5.76 8.55 -34.73
N LYS A 39 6.53 9.45 -35.33
CA LYS A 39 7.77 9.92 -34.75
C LYS A 39 7.32 10.41 -33.39
N LYS A 40 7.46 9.57 -32.36
CA LYS A 40 7.59 10.03 -30.98
C LYS A 40 8.67 11.07 -31.10
N SER A 41 8.24 12.33 -31.15
CA SER A 41 9.11 13.47 -31.13
C SER A 41 9.80 13.36 -29.79
N THR A 42 10.94 12.66 -29.75
CA THR A 42 12.05 12.99 -28.88
C THR A 42 12.46 14.38 -29.34
N ARG A 43 11.65 15.39 -28.99
CA ARG A 43 12.04 16.79 -29.05
C ARG A 43 13.27 16.78 -28.15
N ALA A 44 14.44 16.85 -28.77
CA ALA A 44 15.68 17.04 -28.04
C ALA A 44 15.39 18.18 -27.08
N VAL A 45 15.51 17.92 -25.79
CA VAL A 45 15.20 18.90 -24.76
C VAL A 45 16.04 20.13 -25.06
N SER A 46 15.41 21.17 -25.60
CA SER A 46 16.06 22.46 -25.79
C SER A 46 16.20 23.06 -24.40
N TYR A 47 17.31 22.76 -23.73
CA TYR A 47 17.64 23.31 -22.43
C TYR A 47 17.67 24.82 -22.58
N SER A 48 16.64 25.49 -22.06
CA SER A 48 16.73 26.92 -21.79
C SER A 48 17.95 27.14 -20.90
N GLN A 49 18.76 28.18 -21.15
CA GLN A 49 20.10 28.27 -20.56
C GLN A 49 20.15 28.39 -19.02
N THR A 50 19.01 28.56 -18.34
CA THR A 50 18.96 28.75 -16.88
C THR A 50 18.37 27.55 -16.12
N ALA A 51 18.86 27.33 -14.90
CA ALA A 51 18.31 26.37 -13.95
C ALA A 51 16.81 26.60 -13.70
N ALA A 52 16.40 27.86 -13.56
CA ALA A 52 15.02 28.26 -13.31
C ALA A 52 14.07 27.81 -14.42
N SER A 53 14.45 28.01 -15.68
CA SER A 53 13.59 27.69 -16.82
C SER A 53 13.48 26.17 -17.02
N ASN A 54 14.56 25.39 -16.85
CA ASN A 54 14.47 23.93 -16.88
C ASN A 54 13.65 23.38 -15.71
N TYR A 55 13.76 23.96 -14.53
CA TYR A 55 12.93 23.59 -13.39
C TYR A 55 11.44 23.85 -13.67
N ARG A 56 11.08 24.99 -14.27
CA ARG A 56 9.70 25.28 -14.68
C ARG A 56 9.18 24.30 -15.73
N LYS A 57 10.00 23.94 -16.73
CA LYS A 57 9.65 22.91 -17.71
C LYS A 57 9.39 21.56 -17.04
N GLY A 58 10.28 21.12 -16.14
CA GLY A 58 10.07 19.90 -15.37
C GLY A 58 8.79 19.91 -14.53
N GLN A 59 8.43 21.06 -13.94
CA GLN A 59 7.15 21.20 -13.23
C GLN A 59 5.93 21.12 -14.16
N ALA A 60 6.02 21.67 -15.38
CA ALA A 60 4.96 21.55 -16.38
C ALA A 60 4.76 20.09 -16.78
N GLU A 61 5.85 19.38 -17.14
CA GLU A 61 5.79 17.95 -17.47
C GLU A 61 5.25 17.10 -16.29
N LEU A 62 5.61 17.45 -15.04
CA LEU A 62 5.09 16.75 -13.86
C LEU A 62 3.58 16.97 -13.70
N LYS A 63 3.09 18.18 -14.00
CA LYS A 63 1.67 18.51 -13.94
C LYS A 63 0.88 17.80 -15.04
N ASP A 64 1.49 17.62 -16.20
CA ASP A 64 0.91 16.91 -17.35
C ASP A 64 1.09 15.39 -17.24
N GLU A 65 1.48 14.88 -16.06
CA GLU A 65 1.72 13.45 -15.77
C GLU A 65 2.79 12.78 -16.65
N ASN A 66 3.59 13.56 -17.37
CA ASN A 66 4.74 13.12 -18.15
C ASN A 66 5.95 12.85 -17.23
N PHE A 67 5.81 11.93 -16.28
CA PHE A 67 6.78 11.70 -15.19
C PHE A 67 8.21 11.44 -15.68
N ALA A 68 8.37 10.66 -16.76
CA ALA A 68 9.68 10.37 -17.33
C ALA A 68 10.36 11.64 -17.87
N GLU A 69 9.62 12.52 -18.53
CA GLU A 69 10.15 13.77 -19.08
C GLU A 69 10.44 14.80 -17.97
N ALA A 70 9.54 14.91 -17.00
CA ALA A 70 9.74 15.72 -15.79
C ALA A 70 11.05 15.36 -15.09
N ARG A 71 11.34 14.06 -14.90
CA ARG A 71 12.60 13.60 -14.30
C ARG A 71 13.82 13.96 -15.11
N LYS A 72 13.76 13.99 -16.45
CA LYS A 72 14.89 14.43 -17.28
C LYS A 72 15.23 15.89 -17.00
N TYR A 73 14.23 16.77 -16.99
CA TYR A 73 14.42 18.18 -16.65
C TYR A 73 14.97 18.38 -15.24
N PHE A 74 14.40 17.72 -14.23
CA PHE A 74 14.87 17.84 -12.85
C PHE A 74 16.29 17.27 -12.66
N SER A 75 16.60 16.13 -13.29
CA SER A 75 17.95 15.55 -13.25
C SER A 75 18.96 16.46 -13.94
N PHE A 76 18.59 17.07 -15.06
CA PHE A 76 19.43 18.06 -15.72
C PHE A 76 19.72 19.27 -14.83
N VAL A 77 18.70 19.81 -14.14
CA VAL A 77 18.89 20.92 -13.19
C VAL A 77 19.87 20.53 -12.07
N LYS A 78 19.64 19.37 -11.44
CA LYS A 78 20.47 18.86 -10.34
C LYS A 78 21.93 18.67 -10.76
N ASN A 79 22.15 18.08 -11.93
CA ASN A 79 23.48 17.71 -12.40
C ASN A 79 24.25 18.90 -12.98
N ARG A 80 23.57 19.80 -13.72
CA ARG A 80 24.24 20.91 -14.42
C ARG A 80 24.36 22.16 -13.56
N PHE A 81 23.50 22.35 -12.56
CA PHE A 81 23.47 23.55 -11.72
C PHE A 81 23.46 23.21 -10.22
N PRO A 82 24.44 22.45 -9.70
CA PRO A 82 24.41 21.90 -8.34
C PRO A 82 24.31 22.97 -7.23
N PHE A 83 24.91 24.15 -7.44
CA PHE A 83 24.89 25.26 -6.47
C PHE A 83 23.67 26.19 -6.62
N SER A 84 22.78 25.93 -7.58
CA SER A 84 21.57 26.72 -7.75
C SER A 84 20.53 26.36 -6.69
N ARG A 85 19.75 27.35 -6.23
CA ARG A 85 18.57 27.10 -5.38
C ARG A 85 17.58 26.11 -6.01
N TYR A 86 17.57 26.00 -7.34
CA TYR A 86 16.70 25.07 -8.06
C TYR A 86 17.20 23.63 -8.03
N SER A 87 18.46 23.38 -7.67
CA SER A 87 19.03 22.02 -7.56
C SER A 87 18.30 21.21 -6.48
N THR A 88 18.24 21.74 -5.26
CA THR A 88 17.53 21.11 -4.14
C THR A 88 16.03 20.98 -4.42
N LEU A 89 15.41 21.99 -5.05
CA LEU A 89 14.00 21.91 -5.45
C LEU A 89 13.77 20.80 -6.48
N ALA A 90 14.66 20.68 -7.48
CA ALA A 90 14.59 19.63 -8.48
C ALA A 90 14.78 18.24 -7.86
N GLU A 91 15.67 18.09 -6.88
CA GLU A 91 15.86 16.83 -6.14
C GLU A 91 14.58 16.38 -5.43
N LEU A 92 13.89 17.28 -4.74
CA LEU A 92 12.59 16.95 -4.14
C LEU A 92 11.55 16.55 -5.20
N ARG A 93 11.51 17.27 -6.33
CA ARG A 93 10.57 16.97 -7.43
C ARG A 93 10.88 15.65 -8.14
N LEU A 94 12.12 15.15 -8.11
CA LEU A 94 12.42 13.79 -8.54
C LEU A 94 11.71 12.76 -7.67
N ALA A 95 11.73 12.94 -6.34
CA ALA A 95 10.99 12.08 -5.42
C ALA A 95 9.47 12.18 -5.63
N ASP A 96 8.95 13.40 -5.83
CA ASP A 96 7.53 13.62 -6.11
C ASP A 96 7.08 12.95 -7.41
N SER A 97 7.91 13.02 -8.45
CA SER A 97 7.62 12.35 -9.73
C SER A 97 7.59 10.83 -9.59
N LEU A 98 8.50 10.23 -8.81
CA LEU A 98 8.47 8.80 -8.53
C LEU A 98 7.21 8.41 -7.76
N PHE A 99 6.81 9.24 -6.79
CA PHE A 99 5.60 8.97 -6.01
C PHE A 99 4.34 9.08 -6.87
N ALA A 100 4.27 10.09 -7.74
CA ALA A 100 3.14 10.30 -8.63
C ALA A 100 2.99 9.18 -9.68
N GLU A 101 4.11 8.59 -10.12
CA GLU A 101 4.14 7.39 -10.96
C GLU A 101 3.94 6.08 -10.16
N GLU A 102 3.52 6.16 -8.90
CA GLU A 102 3.27 5.02 -8.00
C GLU A 102 4.49 4.12 -7.74
N LYS A 103 5.70 4.60 -8.05
CA LYS A 103 6.97 3.92 -7.72
C LYS A 103 7.34 4.17 -6.26
N PHE A 104 6.47 3.74 -5.35
CA PHE A 104 6.55 4.08 -3.93
C PHE A 104 7.86 3.68 -3.28
N THR A 105 8.43 2.52 -3.61
CA THR A 105 9.74 2.09 -3.05
C THR A 105 10.83 3.10 -3.38
N ALA A 106 10.99 3.44 -4.67
CA ALA A 106 11.99 4.39 -5.12
C ALA A 106 11.72 5.82 -4.60
N ALA A 107 10.43 6.20 -4.50
CA ALA A 107 10.04 7.49 -3.95
C ALA A 107 10.40 7.61 -2.45
N ILE A 108 10.13 6.57 -1.66
CA ILE A 108 10.47 6.52 -0.23
C ILE A 108 11.96 6.71 -0.02
N ASP A 109 12.79 5.99 -0.78
CA ASP A 109 14.25 6.10 -0.69
C ASP A 109 14.71 7.52 -1.06
N ALA A 110 14.16 8.09 -2.13
CA ALA A 110 14.47 9.46 -2.55
C ALA A 110 14.07 10.50 -1.49
N TYR A 111 12.89 10.40 -0.89
CA TYR A 111 12.48 11.30 0.20
C TYR A 111 13.33 11.12 1.46
N LYS A 112 13.67 9.89 1.85
CA LYS A 112 14.56 9.62 3.00
C LYS A 112 15.94 10.25 2.79
N LEU A 113 16.47 10.13 1.57
CA LEU A 113 17.74 10.75 1.19
C LEU A 113 17.66 12.26 1.23
N PHE A 114 16.57 12.84 0.71
CA PHE A 114 16.32 14.28 0.74
C PHE A 114 16.26 14.82 2.17
N VAL A 115 15.53 14.15 3.08
CA VAL A 115 15.45 14.51 4.50
C VAL A 115 16.83 14.44 5.17
N LYS A 116 17.64 13.42 4.82
CA LYS A 116 18.98 13.24 5.38
C LYS A 116 19.94 14.34 4.95
N PHE A 117 19.93 14.72 3.67
CA PHE A 117 20.89 15.70 3.13
C PHE A 117 20.43 17.15 3.25
N HIS A 118 19.13 17.41 3.36
CA HIS A 118 18.57 18.76 3.42
C HIS A 118 17.70 19.00 4.68
N PRO A 119 18.21 18.76 5.91
CA PRO A 119 17.40 18.78 7.13
C PRO A 119 16.78 20.15 7.46
N THR A 120 17.39 21.23 6.97
CA THR A 120 16.91 22.61 7.16
C THR A 120 15.99 23.10 6.04
N HIS A 121 15.72 22.27 5.03
CA HIS A 121 14.86 22.66 3.92
C HIS A 121 13.41 22.87 4.40
N PRO A 122 12.67 23.89 3.91
CA PRO A 122 11.31 24.17 4.38
C PRO A 122 10.34 22.98 4.29
N GLN A 123 10.47 22.14 3.27
CA GLN A 123 9.64 20.92 3.09
C GLN A 123 10.04 19.73 4.01
N VAL A 124 11.19 19.84 4.69
CA VAL A 124 11.55 18.91 5.77
C VAL A 124 11.07 19.48 7.10
N LEU A 125 11.27 20.78 7.33
CA LEU A 125 10.82 21.47 8.55
C LEU A 125 9.30 21.44 8.70
N ASP A 126 8.55 21.65 7.62
CA ASP A 126 7.08 21.54 7.61
C ASP A 126 6.57 20.09 7.64
N GLY A 127 7.48 19.11 7.57
CA GLY A 127 7.21 17.67 7.61
C GLY A 127 6.73 17.07 6.29
N TYR A 128 6.63 17.81 5.19
CA TYR A 128 6.14 17.28 3.91
C TYR A 128 6.90 16.03 3.45
N ALA A 129 8.23 16.09 3.35
CA ALA A 129 9.02 14.97 2.82
C ALA A 129 8.88 13.71 3.69
N GLU A 130 8.82 13.87 5.01
CA GLU A 130 8.65 12.76 5.95
C GLU A 130 7.24 12.19 5.93
N PHE A 131 6.23 13.05 5.76
CA PHE A 131 4.86 12.62 5.55
C PHE A 131 4.75 11.78 4.28
N ARG A 132 5.44 12.15 3.20
CA ARG A 132 5.47 11.38 1.95
C ARG A 132 6.14 10.03 2.09
N VAL A 133 7.18 9.90 2.92
CA VAL A 133 7.76 8.60 3.29
C VAL A 133 6.69 7.72 3.96
N ALA A 134 6.00 8.26 4.96
CA ALA A 134 4.95 7.53 5.67
C ALA A 134 3.78 7.15 4.74
N GLU A 135 3.34 8.08 3.89
CA GLU A 135 2.28 7.86 2.89
C GLU A 135 2.68 6.79 1.87
N GLY A 136 3.94 6.77 1.43
CA GLY A 136 4.47 5.78 0.51
C GLY A 136 4.35 4.36 1.08
N TYR A 137 4.75 4.16 2.35
CA TYR A 137 4.57 2.87 3.01
C TYR A 137 3.10 2.49 3.16
N VAL A 138 2.21 3.45 3.43
CA VAL A 138 0.77 3.19 3.47
C VAL A 138 0.24 2.73 2.11
N LYS A 139 0.71 3.33 1.02
CA LYS A 139 0.32 2.96 -0.35
C LYS A 139 0.81 1.56 -0.76
N GLN A 140 1.89 1.09 -0.15
CA GLN A 140 2.39 -0.28 -0.35
C GLN A 140 1.61 -1.34 0.45
N ILE A 141 0.75 -0.95 1.40
CA ILE A 141 -0.07 -1.91 2.14
C ILE A 141 -1.04 -2.58 1.15
N PRO A 142 -1.00 -3.92 1.00
CA PRO A 142 -1.84 -4.60 0.03
C PRO A 142 -3.33 -4.31 0.27
N GLY A 143 -4.06 -3.94 -0.78
CA GLY A 143 -5.49 -3.71 -0.69
C GLY A 143 -6.28 -4.94 -0.23
N ASP A 144 -7.48 -4.68 0.26
CA ASP A 144 -8.50 -5.70 0.48
C ASP A 144 -9.22 -5.86 -0.87
N TRP A 145 -9.10 -7.04 -1.48
CA TRP A 145 -9.70 -7.35 -2.78
C TRP A 145 -10.59 -8.56 -2.62
N PHE A 146 -11.80 -8.53 -3.18
CA PHE A 146 -12.84 -9.53 -2.94
C PHE A 146 -12.43 -10.98 -3.23
N LEU A 147 -11.51 -11.18 -4.19
CA LEU A 147 -11.02 -12.52 -4.59
C LEU A 147 -9.76 -12.98 -3.84
N ILE A 148 -9.22 -12.19 -2.92
CA ILE A 148 -7.97 -12.47 -2.19
C ILE A 148 -8.26 -12.37 -0.70
N PRO A 149 -7.60 -13.15 0.19
CA PRO A 149 -7.77 -13.01 1.63
C PRO A 149 -7.71 -11.54 2.07
N PRO A 150 -8.51 -11.14 3.07
CA PRO A 150 -8.46 -9.82 3.65
C PRO A 150 -7.03 -9.39 3.94
N GLY A 151 -6.71 -8.13 3.77
CA GLY A 151 -5.34 -7.68 3.87
C GLY A 151 -4.75 -7.77 5.28
N HIS A 152 -5.58 -8.00 6.30
CA HIS A 152 -5.13 -8.39 7.64
C HIS A 152 -4.69 -9.87 7.73
N GLU A 153 -4.71 -10.66 6.67
CA GLU A 153 -4.16 -12.03 6.63
C GLU A 153 -2.81 -12.09 5.90
N LYS A 154 -2.45 -11.00 5.21
CA LYS A 154 -1.23 -10.88 4.40
C LYS A 154 -0.02 -10.43 5.23
N ASP A 155 1.16 -10.35 4.61
CA ASP A 155 2.35 -9.77 5.23
C ASP A 155 2.09 -8.32 5.69
N GLN A 156 2.42 -8.05 6.96
CA GLN A 156 2.24 -6.77 7.62
C GLN A 156 3.54 -5.95 7.68
N SER A 157 4.60 -6.31 6.96
CA SER A 157 5.87 -5.59 6.98
C SER A 157 5.71 -4.13 6.54
N ALA A 158 5.03 -3.88 5.42
CA ALA A 158 4.70 -2.52 4.98
C ALA A 158 3.82 -1.79 6.00
N THR A 159 2.82 -2.46 6.60
CA THR A 159 1.95 -1.90 7.63
C THR A 159 2.73 -1.47 8.88
N ARG A 160 3.69 -2.28 9.33
CA ARG A 160 4.56 -1.95 10.48
C ARG A 160 5.49 -0.78 10.18
N GLN A 161 6.08 -0.74 8.97
CA GLN A 161 6.93 0.37 8.54
C GLN A 161 6.13 1.67 8.43
N ALA A 162 4.93 1.62 7.85
CA ALA A 162 4.01 2.76 7.81
C ALA A 162 3.70 3.28 9.22
N LEU A 163 3.37 2.41 10.17
CA LEU A 163 3.10 2.83 11.55
C LEU A 163 4.33 3.51 12.19
N ALA A 164 5.52 2.94 11.99
CA ALA A 164 6.75 3.49 12.54
C ALA A 164 7.02 4.91 12.03
N GLU A 165 6.88 5.14 10.72
CA GLU A 165 7.10 6.46 10.13
C GLU A 165 5.99 7.46 10.49
N LEU A 166 4.73 7.02 10.59
CA LEU A 166 3.63 7.86 11.07
C LEU A 166 3.82 8.29 12.53
N VAL A 167 4.27 7.40 13.41
CA VAL A 167 4.59 7.73 14.80
C VAL A 167 5.77 8.70 14.87
N ARG A 168 6.82 8.47 14.06
CA ARG A 168 7.97 9.38 13.97
C ARG A 168 7.54 10.77 13.50
N PHE A 169 6.72 10.84 12.46
CA PHE A 169 6.16 12.08 11.94
C PHE A 169 5.31 12.80 13.01
N SER A 170 4.37 12.11 13.64
CA SER A 170 3.49 12.67 14.68
C SER A 170 4.26 13.23 15.87
N ARG A 171 5.41 12.65 16.22
CA ARG A 171 6.28 13.16 17.30
C ARG A 171 7.00 14.45 16.90
N ARG A 172 7.49 14.55 15.67
CA ARG A 172 8.31 15.68 15.20
C ARG A 172 7.50 16.84 14.63
N HIS A 173 6.39 16.55 13.95
CA HIS A 173 5.65 17.51 13.13
C HIS A 173 4.20 17.71 13.61
N ARG A 174 4.02 17.87 14.94
CA ARG A 174 2.69 18.03 15.57
C ARG A 174 1.86 19.20 15.03
N ARG A 175 2.51 20.26 14.53
CA ARG A 175 1.87 21.47 14.00
C ARG A 175 1.91 21.55 12.46
N SER A 176 2.36 20.49 11.79
CA SER A 176 2.37 20.45 10.32
C SER A 176 0.95 20.51 9.75
N LYS A 177 0.80 21.09 8.55
CA LYS A 177 -0.42 20.99 7.75
C LYS A 177 -0.85 19.54 7.49
N HIS A 178 0.10 18.60 7.52
CA HIS A 178 -0.14 17.16 7.31
C HIS A 178 -0.52 16.40 8.59
N ALA A 179 -0.49 17.04 9.77
CA ALA A 179 -0.71 16.37 11.07
C ALA A 179 -2.06 15.66 11.17
N LYS A 180 -3.13 16.29 10.67
CA LYS A 180 -4.48 15.70 10.70
C LYS A 180 -4.58 14.43 9.85
N GLU A 181 -4.04 14.47 8.63
CA GLU A 181 -4.07 13.32 7.73
C GLU A 181 -3.13 12.21 8.22
N ALA A 182 -1.92 12.53 8.70
CA ALA A 182 -1.03 11.57 9.31
C ALA A 182 -1.68 10.84 10.49
N ALA A 183 -2.39 11.56 11.37
CA ALA A 183 -3.11 10.95 12.48
C ALA A 183 -4.23 10.01 12.00
N LYS A 184 -4.93 10.35 10.91
CA LYS A 184 -5.95 9.50 10.30
C LYS A 184 -5.33 8.23 9.71
N LEU A 185 -4.26 8.35 8.94
CA LEU A 185 -3.50 7.21 8.41
C LEU A 185 -2.97 6.33 9.55
N GLN A 186 -2.45 6.93 10.62
CA GLN A 186 -1.92 6.20 11.77
C GLN A 186 -3.01 5.35 12.42
N ARG A 187 -4.21 5.90 12.65
CA ARG A 187 -5.35 5.13 13.18
C ARG A 187 -5.75 3.98 12.25
N LYS A 188 -5.78 4.21 10.93
CA LYS A 188 -6.11 3.18 9.94
C LYS A 188 -5.11 2.02 9.95
N VAL A 189 -3.82 2.34 9.90
CA VAL A 189 -2.72 1.36 9.93
C VAL A 189 -2.71 0.59 11.25
N LEU A 190 -2.89 1.29 12.36
CA LEU A 190 -2.95 0.68 13.68
C LEU A 190 -4.13 -0.29 13.81
N ARG A 191 -5.32 0.11 13.36
CA ARG A 191 -6.50 -0.75 13.38
C ARG A 191 -6.26 -2.03 12.58
N ARG A 192 -5.65 -1.92 11.40
CA ARG A 192 -5.31 -3.08 10.57
C ARG A 192 -4.36 -4.07 11.25
N LEU A 193 -3.35 -3.58 11.97
CA LEU A 193 -2.43 -4.45 12.73
C LEU A 193 -3.15 -5.18 13.87
N ILE A 194 -4.07 -4.49 14.53
CA ILE A 194 -4.89 -5.08 15.60
C ILE A 194 -5.84 -6.13 15.03
N ASP A 195 -6.49 -5.83 13.91
CA ASP A 195 -7.39 -6.77 13.23
C ASP A 195 -6.65 -8.05 12.80
N HIS A 196 -5.39 -7.94 12.34
CA HIS A 196 -4.53 -9.10 12.06
C HIS A 196 -4.30 -9.96 13.31
N GLU A 197 -3.91 -9.34 14.43
CA GLU A 197 -3.66 -10.10 15.66
C GLU A 197 -4.95 -10.70 16.25
N LEU A 198 -6.08 -10.00 16.14
CA LEU A 198 -7.40 -10.51 16.52
C LEU A 198 -7.82 -11.70 15.65
N TYR A 199 -7.61 -11.61 14.33
CA TYR A 199 -7.83 -12.73 13.41
C TYR A 199 -7.02 -13.95 13.84
N VAL A 200 -5.71 -13.79 14.08
CA VAL A 200 -4.85 -14.89 14.54
C VAL A 200 -5.30 -15.42 15.91
N ALA A 201 -5.71 -14.54 16.82
CA ALA A 201 -6.22 -14.94 18.14
C ALA A 201 -7.50 -15.78 18.03
N ARG A 202 -8.44 -15.41 17.16
CA ARG A 202 -9.67 -16.16 16.87
C ARG A 202 -9.35 -17.50 16.21
N PHE A 203 -8.45 -17.52 15.22
CA PHE A 203 -7.98 -18.75 14.57
C PHE A 203 -7.47 -19.80 15.59
N TYR A 204 -6.72 -19.37 16.60
CA TYR A 204 -6.27 -20.24 17.70
C TYR A 204 -7.41 -20.65 18.63
N LEU A 205 -8.34 -19.73 18.92
CA LEU A 205 -9.46 -20.00 19.81
C LEU A 205 -10.42 -21.05 19.22
N ASP A 206 -10.66 -20.99 17.91
CA ASP A 206 -11.51 -21.93 17.16
C ASP A 206 -10.92 -23.34 17.11
N ARG A 207 -9.59 -23.47 17.30
CA ARG A 207 -8.86 -24.75 17.39
C ARG A 207 -8.60 -25.20 18.82
N ASP A 208 -9.33 -24.64 19.76
CA ASP A 208 -9.21 -24.89 21.19
C ASP A 208 -7.78 -24.71 21.75
N LYS A 209 -7.07 -23.67 21.27
CA LYS A 209 -5.73 -23.27 21.76
C LYS A 209 -5.76 -21.98 22.58
N PRO A 210 -6.47 -21.92 23.74
CA PRO A 210 -6.68 -20.69 24.50
C PRO A 210 -5.38 -20.09 25.07
N LYS A 211 -4.35 -20.89 25.36
CA LYS A 211 -3.03 -20.37 25.78
C LYS A 211 -2.39 -19.51 24.69
N ALA A 212 -2.45 -19.94 23.43
CA ALA A 212 -1.94 -19.18 22.29
C ALA A 212 -2.79 -17.92 22.03
N THR A 213 -4.11 -18.02 22.17
CA THR A 213 -5.03 -16.87 22.10
C THR A 213 -4.66 -15.80 23.14
N ILE A 214 -4.42 -16.17 24.41
CA ILE A 214 -4.01 -15.24 25.46
C ILE A 214 -2.74 -14.49 25.07
N LEU A 215 -1.71 -15.21 24.60
CA LEU A 215 -0.44 -14.58 24.20
C LEU A 215 -0.63 -13.54 23.09
N ARG A 216 -1.54 -13.80 22.14
CA ARG A 216 -1.88 -12.85 21.06
C ARG A 216 -2.58 -11.61 21.62
N LEU A 217 -3.63 -11.80 22.42
CA LEU A 217 -4.41 -10.69 22.99
C LEU A 217 -3.60 -9.81 23.95
N GLU A 218 -2.78 -10.41 24.81
CA GLU A 218 -1.84 -9.68 25.66
C GLU A 218 -0.79 -8.93 24.84
N GLY A 219 -0.35 -9.53 23.73
CA GLY A 219 0.51 -8.88 22.74
C GLY A 219 -0.10 -7.61 22.16
N ILE A 220 -1.40 -7.63 21.84
CA ILE A 220 -2.13 -6.45 21.36
C ILE A 220 -2.13 -5.35 22.43
N LEU A 221 -2.57 -5.65 23.65
CA LEU A 221 -2.67 -4.66 24.74
C LEU A 221 -1.30 -4.07 25.12
N ARG A 222 -0.22 -4.85 24.97
CA ARG A 222 1.14 -4.39 25.25
C ARG A 222 1.71 -3.53 24.12
N ARG A 223 1.53 -3.93 22.85
CA ARG A 223 2.13 -3.23 21.69
C ARG A 223 1.32 -2.02 21.24
N TYR A 224 0.01 -2.06 21.40
CA TYR A 224 -0.92 -1.06 20.87
C TYR A 224 -1.85 -0.52 21.97
N PRO A 225 -1.30 0.05 23.06
CA PRO A 225 -2.14 0.58 24.13
C PRO A 225 -2.94 1.80 23.65
N ASN A 226 -4.18 1.92 24.11
CA ASN A 226 -5.09 3.02 23.78
C ASN A 226 -5.38 3.18 22.28
N ALA A 227 -5.34 2.08 21.53
CA ALA A 227 -5.58 2.08 20.10
C ALA A 227 -7.08 2.09 19.72
N GLY A 228 -7.96 2.14 20.72
CA GLY A 228 -9.41 2.11 20.54
C GLY A 228 -10.01 0.71 20.39
N ALA A 229 -9.17 -0.33 20.41
CA ALA A 229 -9.61 -1.74 20.38
C ALA A 229 -9.48 -2.44 21.74
N ASP A 230 -8.88 -1.77 22.72
CA ASP A 230 -8.64 -2.30 24.06
C ASP A 230 -9.91 -2.91 24.69
N PRO A 231 -11.12 -2.30 24.58
CA PRO A 231 -12.33 -2.90 25.13
C PRO A 231 -12.68 -4.27 24.52
N GLU A 232 -12.59 -4.39 23.19
CA GLU A 232 -12.85 -5.62 22.45
C GLU A 232 -11.84 -6.72 22.84
N VAL A 233 -10.56 -6.35 22.89
CA VAL A 233 -9.45 -7.25 23.20
C VAL A 233 -9.52 -7.73 24.65
N MET A 234 -9.76 -6.82 25.61
CA MET A 234 -9.90 -7.15 27.03
C MET A 234 -11.12 -8.04 27.29
N MET A 235 -12.23 -7.79 26.59
CA MET A 235 -13.42 -8.63 26.69
C MET A 235 -13.12 -10.06 26.24
N LEU A 236 -12.49 -10.23 25.07
CA LEU A 236 -12.13 -11.54 24.56
C LEU A 236 -11.09 -12.23 25.46
N LEU A 237 -10.12 -11.48 26.00
CA LEU A 237 -9.10 -11.99 26.91
C LEU A 237 -9.71 -12.51 28.21
N GLY A 238 -10.62 -11.75 28.82
CA GLY A 238 -11.33 -12.18 30.03
C GLY A 238 -12.14 -13.46 29.80
N LYS A 239 -12.87 -13.57 28.68
CA LYS A 239 -13.60 -14.80 28.30
C LYS A 239 -12.64 -15.98 28.09
N THR A 240 -11.49 -15.74 27.47
CA THR A 240 -10.48 -16.79 27.22
C THR A 240 -9.85 -17.26 28.53
N TYR A 241 -9.64 -16.36 29.49
CA TYR A 241 -9.19 -16.72 30.83
C TYR A 241 -10.19 -17.62 31.57
N LEU A 242 -11.50 -17.35 31.45
CA LEU A 242 -12.54 -18.22 32.00
C LEU A 242 -12.52 -19.62 31.36
N LYS A 243 -12.31 -19.71 30.04
CA LYS A 243 -12.19 -21.01 29.35
C LYS A 243 -11.06 -21.89 29.92
N LEU A 244 -10.02 -21.27 30.49
CA LEU A 244 -8.90 -21.95 31.15
C LEU A 244 -9.03 -22.07 32.67
N ASN A 245 -10.20 -21.81 33.25
CA ASN A 245 -10.43 -21.76 34.70
C ASN A 245 -9.50 -20.78 35.46
N ARG A 246 -8.94 -19.77 34.78
CA ARG A 246 -8.10 -18.72 35.39
C ARG A 246 -8.98 -17.57 35.90
N ARG A 247 -9.79 -17.85 36.91
CA ARG A 247 -10.84 -16.93 37.40
C ARG A 247 -10.32 -15.58 37.86
N GLU A 248 -9.24 -15.56 38.65
CA GLU A 248 -8.63 -14.32 39.14
C GLU A 248 -8.18 -13.40 37.99
N LYS A 249 -7.52 -13.97 36.98
CA LYS A 249 -7.08 -13.21 35.80
C LYS A 249 -8.26 -12.71 34.98
N ALA A 250 -9.32 -13.51 34.83
CA ALA A 250 -10.54 -13.06 34.17
C ALA A 250 -11.19 -11.90 34.91
N GLN A 251 -11.36 -12.01 36.23
CA GLN A 251 -11.94 -10.98 37.08
C GLN A 251 -11.12 -9.68 37.01
N ALA A 252 -9.79 -9.77 37.15
CA ALA A 252 -8.91 -8.61 37.03
C ALA A 252 -9.02 -7.93 35.65
N THR A 253 -9.10 -8.73 34.58
CA THR A 253 -9.24 -8.21 33.21
C THR A 253 -10.58 -7.50 33.03
N PHE A 254 -11.70 -8.09 33.46
CA PHE A 254 -13.02 -7.48 33.37
C PHE A 254 -13.14 -6.23 34.25
N ALA A 255 -12.60 -6.25 35.46
CA ALA A 255 -12.57 -5.09 36.35
C ALA A 255 -11.77 -3.94 35.73
N SER A 256 -10.62 -4.23 35.14
CA SER A 256 -9.80 -3.24 34.42
C SER A 256 -10.53 -2.66 33.21
N LEU A 257 -11.26 -3.49 32.45
CA LEU A 257 -12.09 -3.06 31.33
C LEU A 257 -13.18 -2.08 31.79
N VAL A 258 -13.93 -2.42 32.84
CA VAL A 258 -14.98 -1.55 33.39
C VAL A 258 -14.40 -0.23 33.92
N LYS A 259 -13.25 -0.29 34.61
CA LYS A 259 -12.58 0.89 35.17
C LYS A 259 -12.07 1.84 34.08
N LYS A 260 -11.42 1.31 33.04
CA LYS A 260 -10.79 2.11 31.98
C LYS A 260 -11.80 2.61 30.94
N TYR A 261 -12.83 1.82 30.63
CA TYR A 261 -13.77 2.11 29.54
C TYR A 261 -15.23 2.04 30.02
N PRO A 262 -15.64 2.81 31.04
CA PRO A 262 -16.94 2.64 31.69
C PRO A 262 -18.16 2.87 30.77
N LYS A 263 -17.98 3.59 29.65
CA LYS A 263 -19.02 3.90 28.66
C LYS A 263 -19.07 2.92 27.48
N ASP A 264 -18.11 1.99 27.38
CA ASP A 264 -18.05 1.03 26.28
C ASP A 264 -19.08 -0.11 26.46
N ALA A 265 -19.67 -0.59 25.37
CA ALA A 265 -20.64 -1.70 25.42
C ALA A 265 -20.03 -2.99 26.01
N ASN A 266 -18.73 -3.23 25.80
CA ASN A 266 -18.04 -4.37 26.38
C ASN A 266 -17.84 -4.22 27.90
N ALA A 267 -17.77 -3.00 28.43
CA ALA A 267 -17.75 -2.79 29.87
C ALA A 267 -19.09 -3.20 30.52
N ALA A 268 -20.22 -2.94 29.86
CA ALA A 268 -21.52 -3.43 30.34
C ALA A 268 -21.55 -4.97 30.38
N LYS A 269 -21.05 -5.64 29.33
CA LYS A 269 -20.91 -7.10 29.30
C LYS A 269 -19.97 -7.61 30.39
N ALA A 270 -18.82 -6.96 30.59
CA ALA A 270 -17.85 -7.32 31.62
C ALA A 270 -18.43 -7.24 33.04
N LYS A 271 -19.33 -6.28 33.34
CA LYS A 271 -20.05 -6.21 34.62
C LYS A 271 -20.89 -7.47 34.88
N LEU A 272 -21.51 -8.05 33.85
CA LEU A 272 -22.28 -9.29 33.99
C LEU A 272 -21.35 -10.47 34.36
N TYR A 273 -20.19 -10.57 33.72
CA TYR A 273 -19.20 -11.59 34.07
C TYR A 273 -18.65 -11.41 35.50
N LEU A 274 -18.41 -10.17 35.95
CA LEU A 274 -17.98 -9.91 37.32
C LEU A 274 -19.02 -10.35 38.36
N ARG A 275 -20.30 -10.09 38.10
CA ARG A 275 -21.40 -10.58 38.97
C ARG A 275 -21.45 -12.10 39.02
N TYR A 276 -21.35 -12.76 37.87
CA TYR A 276 -21.29 -14.22 37.79
C TYR A 276 -20.09 -14.80 38.57
N LEU A 277 -18.94 -14.14 38.51
CA LEU A 277 -17.74 -14.59 39.22
C LEU A 277 -17.78 -14.38 40.73
N ALA A 278 -18.58 -13.41 41.21
CA ALA A 278 -18.75 -13.10 42.62
C ALA A 278 -19.83 -13.96 43.32
N GLY A 279 -20.79 -14.51 42.56
CA GLY A 279 -21.87 -15.35 43.09
C GLY A 279 -21.53 -16.84 43.26
N ARG A 280 -20.24 -17.21 43.19
CA ARG A 280 -19.71 -18.57 43.34
C ARG A 280 -18.40 -18.52 44.09
#